data_AF-A0A3B9DQ88-F1
#
_entry.id   AF-A0A3B9DQ88-F1
#
_cell.length_a   1.000
_cell.length_b   1.000
_cell.length_c   1.000
_cell.angle_alpha   90.00
_cell.angle_beta   90.00
_cell.angle_gamma   90.00
#
_symmetry.space_group_name_H-M   'P 1'
#
loop_
_entity.id
_entity.type
_entity.pdbx_description
1 polymer ?
#
loop_
_entity_poly.entity_id
_entity_poly.type
_entity_poly.pdbx_seq_one_letter_code
_entity_poly.pdbx_strand_id
1 'polypeptide(L)'
;MGFLSPIFLLAGLAVAVPLILHLFHRHDAKRMVFPALQYLLRTEKEHARTIRFRQLLLLLLRITAVLLLVGAGARPFVRGGGGVHDPTATILILDNSMSSGLIRGGARVLDLLNAVALRSIERASDEDRIWLIRAGEPGGPAITGSRADLRAAVSATDVTDARGDLRSALERAVLLAAGSRLPAAEI
;
A
#
# COMPACT_ATOMS: atom_id res chain seq x y z
N MET A 1 7.22 -5.58 -7.72
CA MET A 1 5.97 -5.00 -8.29
C MET A 1 5.10 -6.15 -8.77
N GLY A 2 3.80 -6.09 -8.53
CA GLY A 2 2.86 -7.13 -8.98
C GLY A 2 1.42 -6.64 -9.02
N PHE A 3 0.50 -7.52 -9.40
CA PHE A 3 -0.94 -7.24 -9.48
C PHE A 3 -1.71 -8.27 -8.67
N LEU A 4 -2.66 -7.82 -7.86
CA LEU A 4 -3.51 -8.71 -7.03
C LEU A 4 -4.52 -9.49 -7.89
N SER A 5 -4.93 -8.92 -9.02
CA SER A 5 -5.94 -9.49 -9.92
C SER A 5 -5.45 -9.42 -11.39
N PRO A 6 -4.53 -10.28 -11.82
CA PRO A 6 -3.96 -10.22 -13.18
C PRO A 6 -5.02 -10.40 -14.29
N ILE A 7 -6.18 -11.01 -13.99
CA ILE A 7 -7.32 -11.12 -14.92
C ILE A 7 -7.85 -9.75 -15.35
N PHE A 8 -7.72 -8.70 -14.52
CA PHE A 8 -8.15 -7.35 -14.87
C PHE A 8 -7.28 -6.71 -15.96
N LEU A 9 -6.09 -7.23 -16.24
CA LEU A 9 -5.29 -6.79 -17.39
C LEU A 9 -5.99 -7.12 -18.72
N LEU A 10 -6.82 -8.17 -18.77
CA LEU A 10 -7.68 -8.44 -19.94
C LEU A 10 -8.75 -7.36 -20.12
N ALA A 11 -9.22 -6.72 -19.04
CA ALA A 11 -10.10 -5.57 -19.15
C ALA A 11 -9.40 -4.36 -19.81
N GLY A 12 -8.05 -4.36 -19.88
CA GLY A 12 -7.28 -3.43 -20.71
C GLY A 12 -7.65 -3.48 -22.20
N LEU A 13 -8.18 -4.60 -22.71
CA LEU A 13 -8.74 -4.69 -24.07
C LEU A 13 -9.90 -3.70 -24.28
N ALA A 14 -10.58 -3.26 -23.22
CA ALA A 14 -11.61 -2.22 -23.32
C ALA A 14 -11.06 -0.87 -23.81
N VAL A 15 -9.75 -0.62 -23.71
CA VAL A 15 -9.09 0.55 -24.32
C VAL A 15 -9.17 0.51 -25.86
N ALA A 16 -9.33 -0.67 -26.46
CA ALA A 16 -9.53 -0.79 -27.90
C ALA A 16 -10.88 -0.20 -28.35
N VAL A 17 -11.92 -0.19 -27.50
CA VAL A 17 -13.25 0.35 -27.84
C VAL A 17 -13.20 1.83 -28.21
N PRO A 18 -12.67 2.75 -27.38
CA PRO A 18 -12.57 4.16 -27.76
C PRO A 18 -11.60 4.40 -28.92
N LEU A 19 -10.56 3.58 -29.07
CA LEU A 19 -9.61 3.66 -30.18
C LEU A 19 -10.27 3.30 -31.52
N ILE A 20 -11.02 2.21 -31.56
CA ILE A 20 -11.78 1.74 -32.72
C ILE A 20 -12.88 2.76 -33.07
N LEU A 21 -13.65 3.22 -32.09
CA LEU A 21 -14.68 4.25 -32.31
C LEU A 21 -14.10 5.56 -32.86
N HIS A 22 -12.88 5.95 -32.45
CA HIS A 22 -12.20 7.11 -33.02
C HIS A 22 -11.80 6.88 -34.48
N LEU A 23 -11.28 5.70 -34.81
CA LEU A 23 -10.85 5.35 -36.16
C LEU A 23 -12.04 5.31 -37.14
N PHE A 24 -13.20 4.83 -36.69
CA PHE A 24 -14.45 4.84 -37.48
C PHE A 24 -15.01 6.25 -37.69
N HIS A 25 -14.98 7.13 -36.68
CA HIS A 25 -15.42 8.52 -36.84
C HIS A 25 -14.57 9.34 -37.82
N ARG A 26 -13.39 8.85 -38.22
CA ARG A 26 -12.56 9.49 -39.25
C ARG A 26 -13.13 9.35 -40.67
N HIS A 27 -14.12 8.46 -40.89
CA HIS A 27 -14.62 8.14 -42.23
C HIS A 27 -15.83 8.95 -42.72
N ASP A 28 -16.45 9.80 -41.90
CA ASP A 28 -17.64 10.57 -42.30
C ASP A 28 -17.36 12.06 -42.59
N ALA A 29 -16.34 12.32 -43.41
CA ALA A 29 -16.29 13.58 -44.14
C ALA A 29 -16.92 13.38 -45.54
N LYS A 30 -18.24 13.15 -45.58
CA LYS A 30 -19.00 13.29 -46.84
C LYS A 30 -18.82 14.73 -47.31
N ARG A 31 -17.91 14.92 -48.27
CA ARG A 31 -17.74 16.18 -49.00
C ARG A 31 -19.00 16.39 -49.85
N MET A 32 -20.03 17.00 -49.27
CA MET A 32 -21.14 17.52 -50.04
C MET A 32 -20.68 18.84 -50.65
N VAL A 33 -20.31 18.80 -51.94
CA VAL A 33 -19.88 19.99 -52.68
C VAL A 33 -21.14 20.80 -53.02
N PHE A 34 -21.52 21.74 -52.14
CA PHE A 34 -22.57 22.71 -52.42
C PHE A 34 -21.96 23.92 -53.15
N PRO A 35 -22.27 24.18 -54.43
CA PRO A 35 -21.61 25.22 -55.24
C PRO A 35 -21.88 26.67 -54.80
N ALA A 36 -22.79 26.91 -53.85
CA ALA A 36 -23.14 28.25 -53.37
C ALA A 36 -22.21 28.79 -52.25
N LEU A 37 -21.38 27.94 -51.62
CA LEU A 37 -20.60 28.28 -50.42
C LEU A 37 -19.11 28.59 -50.69
N GLN A 38 -18.70 28.63 -51.95
CA GLN A 38 -17.30 28.79 -52.36
C GLN A 38 -16.68 30.13 -51.90
N TYR A 39 -17.53 31.14 -51.65
CA TYR A 39 -17.14 32.47 -51.18
C TYR A 39 -16.90 32.57 -49.66
N LEU A 40 -17.28 31.57 -48.86
CA LEU A 40 -17.10 31.56 -47.39
C LEU A 40 -15.87 30.77 -46.93
N LEU A 41 -15.10 30.19 -47.86
CA LEU A 41 -13.99 29.27 -47.58
C LEU A 41 -12.65 29.95 -47.22
N ARG A 42 -12.57 31.28 -47.21
CA ARG A 42 -11.34 32.00 -46.85
C ARG A 42 -11.08 32.08 -45.33
N THR A 43 -12.04 31.68 -44.50
CA THR A 43 -11.94 31.78 -43.03
C THR A 43 -11.92 30.43 -42.31
N GLU A 44 -12.04 29.30 -43.03
CA GLU A 44 -12.16 27.97 -42.42
C GLU A 44 -10.84 27.32 -41.98
N LYS A 45 -9.68 27.88 -42.36
CA LYS A 45 -8.39 27.25 -42.02
C LYS A 45 -8.01 27.38 -40.54
N GLU A 46 -8.52 28.39 -39.84
CA GLU A 46 -8.19 28.59 -38.42
C GLU A 46 -9.01 27.68 -37.50
N HIS A 47 -10.30 27.48 -37.80
CA HIS A 47 -11.18 26.62 -36.98
C HIS A 47 -10.82 25.13 -37.08
N ALA A 48 -10.27 24.67 -38.22
CA ALA A 48 -9.85 23.28 -38.40
C ALA A 48 -8.73 22.84 -37.44
N ARG A 49 -7.85 23.76 -36.99
CA ARG A 49 -6.76 23.44 -36.05
C ARG A 49 -7.28 23.25 -34.62
N THR A 50 -8.16 24.14 -34.15
CA THR A 50 -8.73 24.08 -32.80
C THR A 50 -9.61 22.85 -32.60
N ILE A 51 -10.38 22.46 -33.62
CA ILE A 51 -11.21 21.26 -33.59
C ILE A 51 -10.34 19.99 -33.46
N ARG A 52 -9.22 19.90 -34.20
CA ARG A 52 -8.29 18.76 -34.12
C ARG A 52 -7.62 18.66 -32.75
N PHE A 53 -7.20 19.79 -32.17
CA PHE A 53 -6.61 19.80 -30.82
C PHE A 53 -7.61 19.34 -29.75
N ARG A 54 -8.86 19.83 -29.82
CA ARG A 54 -9.91 19.42 -28.89
C ARG A 54 -10.25 17.93 -29.03
N GLN A 55 -10.27 17.41 -30.26
CA GLN A 55 -10.49 15.98 -30.53
C GLN A 55 -9.35 15.10 -29.98
N LEU A 56 -8.08 15.51 -30.14
CA LEU A 56 -6.93 14.82 -29.56
C LEU A 56 -6.98 14.81 -28.03
N LEU A 57 -7.34 15.95 -27.43
CA LEU A 57 -7.42 16.08 -25.97
C LEU A 57 -8.57 15.25 -25.39
N LEU A 58 -9.72 15.21 -26.07
CA LEU A 58 -10.85 14.34 -25.72
C LEU A 58 -10.52 12.86 -25.88
N LEU A 59 -9.73 12.49 -26.90
CA LEU A 59 -9.25 11.11 -27.08
C LEU A 59 -8.31 10.71 -25.94
N LEU A 60 -7.35 11.57 -25.60
CA LEU A 60 -6.42 11.35 -24.50
C LEU A 60 -7.17 11.17 -23.18
N LEU A 61 -8.11 12.06 -22.87
CA LEU A 61 -8.92 11.97 -21.64
C LEU A 61 -9.71 10.65 -21.58
N ARG A 62 -10.25 10.19 -22.71
CA ARG A 62 -11.02 8.95 -22.80
C ARG A 62 -10.15 7.72 -22.56
N ILE A 63 -8.95 7.69 -23.15
CA ILE A 63 -7.98 6.61 -22.93
C ILE A 63 -7.50 6.61 -21.47
N THR A 64 -7.16 7.79 -20.93
CA THR A 64 -6.75 7.93 -19.53
C THR A 64 -7.84 7.47 -18.57
N ALA A 65 -9.11 7.82 -18.82
CA ALA A 65 -10.21 7.35 -17.98
C ALA A 65 -10.34 5.82 -17.96
N VAL A 66 -10.25 5.16 -19.12
CA VAL A 66 -10.28 3.69 -19.18
C VAL A 66 -9.05 3.08 -18.51
N LEU A 67 -7.85 3.63 -18.73
CA LEU A 67 -6.63 3.17 -18.07
C LEU A 67 -6.70 3.35 -16.55
N LEU A 68 -7.28 4.44 -16.04
CA LEU A 68 -7.49 4.64 -14.61
C LEU A 68 -8.48 3.63 -14.04
N LEU A 69 -9.57 3.30 -14.74
CA LEU A 69 -10.53 2.28 -14.31
C LEU A 69 -9.90 0.88 -14.28
N VAL A 70 -9.14 0.52 -15.32
CA VAL A 70 -8.42 -0.76 -15.40
C VAL A 70 -7.33 -0.82 -14.32
N GLY A 71 -6.58 0.27 -14.13
CA GLY A 71 -5.57 0.39 -13.08
C GLY A 71 -6.17 0.28 -11.68
N ALA A 72 -7.27 0.96 -11.40
CA ALA A 72 -7.97 0.87 -10.13
C ALA A 72 -8.49 -0.56 -9.86
N GLY A 73 -8.99 -1.26 -10.88
CA GLY A 73 -9.43 -2.65 -10.78
C GLY A 73 -8.28 -3.66 -10.65
N ALA A 74 -7.15 -3.42 -11.31
CA ALA A 74 -5.95 -4.26 -11.24
C ALA A 74 -5.20 -4.10 -9.90
N ARG A 75 -5.49 -3.03 -9.14
CA ARG A 75 -4.84 -2.70 -7.85
C ARG A 75 -3.32 -2.91 -7.91
N PRO A 76 -2.59 -2.13 -8.74
CA PRO A 76 -1.15 -2.24 -8.84
C PRO A 76 -0.53 -1.98 -7.47
N PHE A 77 0.23 -2.96 -6.96
CA PHE A 77 0.94 -2.78 -5.70
C PHE A 77 2.43 -2.55 -5.94
N VAL A 78 2.92 -1.50 -5.31
CA VAL A 78 4.33 -1.23 -5.18
C VAL A 78 4.78 -1.95 -3.91
N ARG A 79 5.70 -2.90 -4.01
CA ARG A 79 6.35 -3.51 -2.83
C ARG A 79 7.26 -2.44 -2.20
N GLY A 80 6.69 -1.51 -1.44
CA GLY A 80 7.39 -0.85 -0.34
C GLY A 80 7.56 -1.85 0.81
N GLY A 81 8.43 -1.57 1.77
CA GLY A 81 8.80 -2.52 2.84
C GLY A 81 7.65 -3.12 3.67
N GLY A 82 6.44 -2.56 3.58
CA GLY A 82 5.20 -3.15 4.11
C GLY A 82 4.41 -3.90 3.04
N GLY A 83 4.12 -5.17 3.31
CA GLY A 83 3.30 -5.99 2.40
C GLY A 83 1.93 -5.35 2.17
N VAL A 84 1.29 -5.66 1.04
CA VAL A 84 -0.14 -5.38 0.89
C VAL A 84 -0.88 -6.49 1.64
N HIS A 85 -1.19 -6.21 2.89
CA HIS A 85 -2.08 -6.99 3.75
C HIS A 85 -3.13 -6.05 4.32
N ASP A 86 -4.22 -6.62 4.85
CA ASP A 86 -5.19 -5.82 5.58
C ASP A 86 -4.52 -5.17 6.81
N PRO A 87 -4.99 -3.99 7.25
CA PRO A 87 -4.47 -3.34 8.45
C PRO A 87 -4.46 -4.32 9.63
N THR A 88 -3.27 -4.60 10.17
CA THR A 88 -3.09 -5.67 11.15
C THR A 88 -2.65 -5.09 12.51
N ALA A 89 -3.26 -5.62 13.57
CA ALA A 89 -2.82 -5.38 14.95
C ALA A 89 -1.71 -6.37 15.29
N THR A 90 -0.45 -5.94 15.29
CA THR A 90 0.70 -6.78 15.61
C THR A 90 1.11 -6.57 17.08
N ILE A 91 1.10 -7.61 17.90
CA ILE A 91 1.55 -7.53 19.29
C ILE A 91 2.88 -8.27 19.42
N LEU A 92 3.97 -7.53 19.52
CA LEU A 92 5.30 -8.07 19.70
C LEU A 92 5.57 -8.34 21.18
N ILE A 93 5.79 -9.62 21.53
CA ILE A 93 6.20 -10.03 22.87
C ILE A 93 7.71 -10.26 22.88
N LEU A 94 8.43 -9.44 23.65
CA LEU A 94 9.88 -9.49 23.79
C LEU A 94 10.25 -10.12 25.14
N ASP A 95 10.95 -11.25 25.11
CA ASP A 95 11.45 -11.89 26.34
C ASP A 95 12.75 -11.22 26.81
N ASN A 96 12.65 -10.41 27.85
CA ASN A 96 13.78 -9.75 28.52
C ASN A 96 14.11 -10.36 29.89
N SER A 97 13.67 -11.59 30.16
CA SER A 97 13.98 -12.29 31.41
C SER A 97 15.48 -12.55 31.60
N MET A 98 15.87 -12.94 32.82
CA MET A 98 17.27 -13.23 33.18
C MET A 98 17.97 -14.18 32.19
N SER A 99 17.25 -15.17 31.64
CA SER A 99 17.80 -16.10 30.65
C SER A 99 18.18 -15.45 29.32
N SER A 100 17.54 -14.34 28.93
CA SER A 100 17.86 -13.60 27.71
C SER A 100 19.19 -12.86 27.79
N GLY A 101 19.77 -12.72 29.00
CA GLY A 101 21.13 -12.23 29.21
C GLY A 101 22.23 -13.22 28.85
N LEU A 102 21.90 -14.49 28.57
CA LEU A 102 22.88 -15.50 28.18
C LEU A 102 23.61 -15.07 26.90
N ILE A 103 24.94 -15.16 26.93
CA ILE A 103 25.78 -14.91 25.76
C ILE A 103 25.93 -16.22 24.99
N ARG A 104 25.50 -16.22 23.72
CA ARG A 104 25.64 -17.37 22.82
C ARG A 104 26.28 -16.90 21.52
N GLY A 105 27.45 -17.44 21.20
CA GLY A 105 28.16 -17.09 19.97
C GLY A 105 28.68 -15.64 19.93
N GLY A 106 28.96 -15.04 21.09
CA GLY A 106 29.54 -13.69 21.19
C GLY A 106 28.54 -12.54 21.31
N ALA A 107 27.23 -12.80 21.28
CA ALA A 107 26.18 -11.81 21.51
C ALA A 107 25.19 -12.31 22.57
N ARG A 108 24.47 -11.40 23.26
CA ARG A 108 23.40 -11.79 24.19
C ARG A 108 22.20 -12.27 23.39
N VAL A 109 21.43 -13.22 23.94
CA VAL A 109 20.17 -13.66 23.33
C VAL A 109 19.21 -12.48 23.15
N LEU A 110 19.17 -11.54 24.09
CA LEU A 110 18.39 -10.31 23.98
C LEU A 110 18.78 -9.47 22.75
N ASP A 111 20.06 -9.38 22.40
CA ASP A 111 20.50 -8.59 21.24
C ASP A 111 19.96 -9.20 19.93
N LEU A 112 19.88 -10.54 19.86
CA LEU A 112 19.27 -11.25 18.73
C LEU A 112 17.76 -11.01 18.67
N LEU A 113 17.07 -11.06 19.82
CA LEU A 113 15.64 -10.78 19.89
C LEU A 113 15.32 -9.33 19.49
N ASN A 114 16.13 -8.37 19.93
CA ASN A 114 16.03 -6.97 19.52
C ASN A 114 16.21 -6.81 18.01
N ALA A 115 17.17 -7.51 17.40
CA ALA A 115 17.37 -7.47 15.94
C ALA A 115 16.16 -8.04 15.17
N VAL A 116 15.52 -9.10 15.67
CA VAL A 116 14.30 -9.66 15.05
C VAL A 116 13.10 -8.73 15.23
N ALA A 117 12.95 -8.15 16.42
CA ALA A 117 11.93 -7.15 16.73
C ALA A 117 12.00 -5.94 15.80
N LEU A 118 13.20 -5.36 15.62
CA LEU A 118 13.43 -4.20 14.74
C LEU A 118 13.09 -4.52 13.28
N ARG A 119 13.46 -5.69 12.78
CA ARG A 119 13.08 -6.14 11.43
C ARG A 119 11.57 -6.30 11.25
N SER A 120 10.86 -6.69 12.31
CA SER A 120 9.41 -6.83 12.27
C SER A 120 8.72 -5.46 12.22
N ILE A 121 9.21 -4.49 13.00
CA ILE A 121 8.74 -3.09 12.96
C ILE A 121 9.02 -2.45 11.59
N GLU A 122 10.13 -2.80 10.94
CA GLU A 122 10.49 -2.31 9.60
C GLU A 122 9.59 -2.82 8.48
N ARG A 123 8.98 -3.99 8.68
CA ARG A 123 8.08 -4.62 7.71
C ARG A 123 6.62 -4.21 7.89
N ALA A 124 6.26 -3.64 9.02
CA ALA A 124 4.89 -3.17 9.25
C ALA A 124 4.59 -1.96 8.36
N SER A 125 3.36 -1.85 7.87
CA SER A 125 2.81 -0.68 7.15
C SER A 125 2.49 0.49 8.11
N ASP A 126 2.20 1.66 7.57
CA ASP A 126 1.74 2.82 8.37
C ASP A 126 0.30 2.64 8.88
N GLU A 127 -0.46 1.72 8.26
CA GLU A 127 -1.82 1.37 8.68
C GLU A 127 -1.84 0.32 9.80
N ASP A 128 -0.71 -0.35 10.06
CA ASP A 128 -0.61 -1.34 11.13
C ASP A 128 -0.45 -0.66 12.48
N ARG A 129 -0.98 -1.32 13.50
CA ARG A 129 -0.77 -0.92 14.90
C ARG A 129 0.08 -1.96 15.58
N ILE A 130 1.22 -1.52 16.11
CA ILE A 130 2.16 -2.40 16.78
C ILE A 130 2.17 -2.08 18.28
N TRP A 131 2.02 -3.11 19.10
CA TRP A 131 2.22 -3.05 20.54
C TRP A 131 3.45 -3.87 20.93
N LEU A 132 4.30 -3.32 21.80
CA LEU A 132 5.41 -4.04 22.41
C LEU A 132 5.07 -4.38 23.86
N ILE A 133 5.19 -5.67 24.21
CA ILE A 133 5.06 -6.18 25.58
C ILE A 133 6.38 -6.82 25.98
N ARG A 134 6.91 -6.45 27.15
CA ARG A 134 8.10 -7.06 27.74
C ARG A 134 7.69 -8.19 28.68
N ALA A 135 8.12 -9.42 28.41
CA ALA A 135 7.68 -10.59 29.16
C ALA A 135 8.29 -10.69 30.56
N GLY A 136 9.46 -10.07 30.80
CA GLY A 136 10.08 -9.99 32.12
C GLY A 136 9.45 -8.93 33.03
N GLU A 137 8.58 -8.08 32.51
CA GLU A 137 7.89 -7.02 33.26
C GLU A 137 6.36 -7.22 33.20
N PRO A 138 5.79 -8.22 33.91
CA PRO A 138 4.38 -8.57 33.80
C PRO A 138 3.41 -7.41 34.12
N GLY A 139 3.82 -6.45 34.95
CA GLY A 139 3.08 -5.21 35.25
C GLY A 139 3.46 -3.99 34.40
N GLY A 140 4.42 -4.10 33.48
CA GLY A 140 4.90 -2.98 32.66
C GLY A 140 3.88 -2.54 31.61
N PRO A 141 3.89 -1.27 31.17
CA PRO A 141 2.96 -0.78 30.15
C PRO A 141 3.23 -1.44 28.79
N ALA A 142 2.16 -1.67 28.02
CA ALA A 142 2.28 -2.04 26.61
C ALA A 142 2.62 -0.77 25.82
N ILE A 143 3.74 -0.77 25.12
CA ILE A 143 4.24 0.41 24.42
C ILE A 143 3.66 0.40 23.00
N THR A 144 3.04 1.51 22.59
CA THR A 144 2.51 1.72 21.25
C THR A 144 2.86 3.13 20.82
N GLY A 145 3.05 3.36 19.52
CA GLY A 145 3.44 4.68 19.02
C GLY A 145 3.90 4.63 17.58
N SER A 146 4.68 5.63 17.18
CA SER A 146 5.30 5.64 15.86
C SER A 146 6.37 4.54 15.75
N ARG A 147 6.78 4.22 14.52
CA ARG A 147 7.92 3.31 14.31
C ARG A 147 9.19 3.79 15.01
N ALA A 148 9.39 5.10 15.19
CA ALA A 148 10.55 5.64 15.89
C ALA A 148 10.47 5.34 17.39
N ASP A 149 9.29 5.52 17.99
CA ASP A 149 9.06 5.26 19.42
C ASP A 149 9.26 3.77 19.75
N LEU A 150 8.74 2.88 18.89
CA LEU A 150 8.89 1.44 19.06
C LEU A 150 10.35 0.99 18.90
N ARG A 151 11.10 1.55 17.93
CA ARG A 151 12.54 1.27 17.80
C ARG A 151 13.32 1.72 19.03
N ALA A 152 12.98 2.90 19.57
CA ALA A 152 13.59 3.40 20.79
C ALA A 152 13.26 2.49 21.98
N ALA A 153 12.02 2.03 22.09
CA ALA A 153 11.58 1.14 23.16
C ALA A 153 12.27 -0.24 23.11
N VAL A 154 12.40 -0.84 21.93
CA VAL A 154 13.15 -2.09 21.74
C VAL A 154 14.62 -1.89 22.11
N SER A 155 15.25 -0.80 21.65
CA SER A 155 16.67 -0.52 21.93
C SER A 155 16.94 -0.20 23.40
N ALA A 156 15.97 0.36 24.10
CA ALA A 156 16.04 0.64 25.53
C ALA A 156 15.72 -0.58 26.40
N THR A 157 15.27 -1.69 25.82
CA THR A 157 14.98 -2.91 26.58
C THR A 157 16.28 -3.58 27.00
N ASP A 158 16.48 -3.71 28.30
CA ASP A 158 17.57 -4.47 28.89
C ASP A 158 17.04 -5.69 29.67
N VAL A 159 17.96 -6.58 30.03
CA VAL A 159 17.68 -7.79 30.79
C VAL A 159 17.18 -7.42 32.18
N THR A 160 16.11 -8.06 32.63
CA THR A 160 15.62 -7.94 34.00
C THR A 160 16.00 -9.17 34.84
N ASP A 161 16.12 -8.95 36.15
CA ASP A 161 16.34 -10.03 37.13
C ASP A 161 15.10 -10.88 37.38
N ALA A 162 13.96 -10.51 36.78
CA ALA A 162 12.71 -11.25 36.92
C ALA A 162 12.63 -12.48 35.99
N ARG A 163 11.81 -13.45 36.41
CA ARG A 163 11.39 -14.57 35.56
C ARG A 163 10.45 -14.07 34.48
N GLY A 164 10.68 -14.50 33.23
CA GLY A 164 9.78 -14.21 32.12
C GLY A 164 8.42 -14.87 32.33
N ASP A 165 7.35 -14.08 32.24
CA ASP A 165 5.96 -14.55 32.28
C ASP A 165 5.29 -14.35 30.91
N LEU A 166 5.59 -15.28 30.01
CA LEU A 166 4.98 -15.33 28.68
C LEU A 166 3.48 -15.57 28.72
N ARG A 167 2.97 -16.23 29.77
CA ARG A 167 1.53 -16.50 29.89
C ARG A 167 0.78 -15.20 30.11
N SER A 168 1.18 -14.41 31.11
CA SER A 168 0.57 -13.11 31.37
C SER A 168 0.77 -12.15 30.19
N ALA A 169 1.93 -12.19 29.52
CA ALA A 169 2.17 -11.41 28.31
C ALA A 169 1.22 -11.78 27.17
N LEU A 170 0.96 -13.07 26.95
CA LEU A 170 0.04 -13.57 25.92
C LEU A 170 -1.42 -13.23 26.26
N GLU A 171 -1.85 -13.41 27.51
CA GLU A 171 -3.21 -13.03 27.94
C GLU A 171 -3.45 -11.53 27.70
N ARG A 172 -2.46 -10.69 27.98
CA ARG A 172 -2.51 -9.25 27.67
C ARG A 172 -2.50 -8.96 26.17
N ALA A 173 -1.70 -9.69 25.40
CA ALA A 173 -1.66 -9.55 23.94
C ALA A 173 -3.02 -9.85 23.32
N VAL A 174 -3.71 -10.89 23.77
CA VAL A 174 -5.07 -11.24 23.33
C VAL A 174 -6.06 -10.13 23.68
N LEU A 175 -5.99 -9.56 24.88
CA LEU A 175 -6.85 -8.44 25.28
C LEU A 175 -6.62 -7.19 24.41
N LEU A 176 -5.37 -6.88 24.09
CA LEU A 176 -5.02 -5.75 23.21
C LEU A 176 -5.46 -6.01 21.76
N ALA A 177 -5.26 -7.22 21.26
CA ALA A 177 -5.73 -7.65 19.94
C ALA A 177 -7.24 -7.47 19.82
N ALA A 178 -8.00 -7.95 20.80
CA ALA A 178 -9.46 -7.82 20.84
C ALA A 178 -9.92 -6.34 20.92
N GLY A 179 -9.15 -5.47 21.58
CA GLY A 179 -9.43 -4.03 21.67
C GLY A 179 -9.05 -3.22 20.43
N SER A 180 -8.21 -3.75 19.53
CA SER A 180 -7.59 -2.99 18.43
C SER A 180 -8.56 -2.54 17.32
N ARG A 181 -9.75 -3.15 17.23
CA ARG A 181 -10.78 -2.93 16.17
C ARG A 181 -10.26 -3.08 14.73
N LEU A 182 -9.08 -3.66 14.53
CA LEU A 182 -8.51 -3.91 13.20
C LEU A 182 -9.05 -5.23 12.61
N PRO A 183 -9.11 -5.35 11.27
CA PRO A 183 -9.64 -6.54 10.60
C PRO A 183 -8.80 -7.80 10.81
N ALA A 184 -7.50 -7.64 11.10
CA ALA A 184 -6.58 -8.74 11.38
C ALA A 184 -5.75 -8.46 12.64
N ALA A 185 -5.33 -9.52 13.33
CA ALA A 185 -4.43 -9.45 14.48
C ALA A 185 -3.39 -10.58 14.43
N GLU A 186 -2.16 -10.24 14.81
CA GLU A 186 -0.99 -11.13 14.86
C GLU A 186 -0.28 -10.94 16.21
N ILE A 187 0.14 -12.04 16.85
CA ILE A 187 0.86 -12.05 18.13
C ILE A 187 2.16 -12.83 17.95
#